data_AF-A0A1I8H3D5-F1
#
_entry.id   AF-A0A1I8H3D5-F1
#
_cell.length_a   1.000
_cell.length_b   1.000
_cell.length_c   1.000
_cell.angle_alpha   90.00
_cell.angle_beta   90.00
_cell.angle_gamma   90.00
#
_symmetry.space_group_name_H-M   'P 1'
#
loop_
_entity.id
_entity.type
_entity.pdbx_description
1 polymer ?
#
loop_
_entity_poly.entity_id
_entity_poly.type
_entity_poly.pdbx_seq_one_letter_code
_entity_poly.pdbx_strand_id
1 'polypeptide(L)'
;MLRSFQASSSSLMRLPLRQLSAGAAAPPPPPKQEKTVFGPLKDEDRIFTNLYGRHDWRLKAAMSRGHWYKTKEIVLKGRDWITNEMKVSGMRGRGGAGFPTGLKWSFMHKPDDGRPRYLVVNADEGEPGTCKDREIMRHDPHTLVEGCLVSGVAMGARAAYIYIRGEFYREACTLQAAINEAYDAGFLGKNACGSGYDYDIYVHRGAGAYICGEETSLIESLEGKAGKPRLKPPFPADVGVFGCPTTVNNVETIAAAPTVCRRGGAWFASFGRDRNRGTKLFNISGHVNNPCTVEEEMSITMKELIERHAGGVIGGWDNLLAVIPGGSSTPLIPKNVCDTVLMDFDSLAQPP
;
A
#
# COMPACT_ATOMS: atom_id res chain seq x y z
N MET A 1 6.01 -51.99 52.28
CA MET A 1 5.75 -51.62 53.70
C MET A 1 5.95 -50.13 53.84
N LEU A 2 4.96 -49.48 54.45
CA LEU A 2 4.76 -48.03 54.59
C LEU A 2 5.87 -47.31 55.37
N ARG A 3 6.06 -46.02 55.06
CA ARG A 3 6.21 -44.87 55.98
C ARG A 3 6.20 -43.58 55.12
N SER A 4 5.11 -42.80 55.05
CA SER A 4 4.76 -41.65 55.92
C SER A 4 5.88 -40.58 55.95
N PHE A 5 5.66 -39.31 55.61
CA PHE A 5 4.86 -38.36 56.39
C PHE A 5 4.45 -37.09 55.60
N GLN A 6 3.32 -36.52 56.04
CA GLN A 6 2.63 -35.32 55.57
C GLN A 6 3.43 -34.02 55.74
N ALA A 7 3.25 -33.10 54.79
CA ALA A 7 3.67 -31.70 54.88
C ALA A 7 2.59 -30.86 55.60
N SER A 8 3.03 -29.99 56.50
CA SER A 8 2.20 -29.05 57.24
C SER A 8 1.90 -27.79 56.43
N SER A 9 0.75 -27.20 56.75
CA SER A 9 0.25 -25.92 56.25
C SER A 9 0.98 -24.74 56.88
N SER A 10 1.27 -23.72 56.08
CA SER A 10 1.40 -22.34 56.58
C SER A 10 0.74 -21.37 55.60
N SER A 11 -0.17 -20.59 56.18
CA SER A 11 -1.02 -19.59 55.53
C SER A 11 -0.19 -18.34 55.24
N LEU A 12 -0.09 -17.96 53.97
CA LEU A 12 0.44 -16.65 53.55
C LEU A 12 -0.71 -15.81 52.99
N MET A 13 -1.02 -14.75 53.74
CA MET A 13 -2.01 -13.72 53.47
C MET A 13 -1.88 -13.15 52.06
N ARG A 14 -3.01 -13.10 51.34
CA ARG A 14 -3.18 -12.31 50.11
C ARG A 14 -3.21 -10.81 50.45
N LEU A 15 -2.21 -10.07 50.02
CA LEU A 15 -2.25 -8.60 49.94
C LEU A 15 -2.87 -8.19 48.58
N PRO A 16 -3.76 -7.18 48.54
CA PRO A 16 -4.38 -6.74 47.30
C PRO A 16 -3.44 -5.88 46.47
N LEU A 17 -3.24 -6.26 45.19
CA LEU A 17 -2.61 -5.43 44.16
C LEU A 17 -3.49 -4.20 43.87
N ARG A 18 -3.30 -3.14 44.65
CA ARG A 18 -3.80 -1.80 44.33
C ARG A 18 -2.75 -0.80 44.78
N GLN A 19 -1.90 -0.41 43.84
CA GLN A 19 -1.18 0.87 43.74
C GLN A 19 0.12 0.64 42.97
N LEU A 20 0.07 0.82 41.65
CA LEU A 20 1.18 1.23 40.77
C LEU A 20 0.55 1.52 39.38
N SER A 21 -0.26 2.57 39.30
CA SER A 21 -0.72 3.13 38.01
C SER A 21 -0.62 4.65 38.08
N ALA A 22 0.62 5.15 37.99
CA ALA A 22 0.89 6.57 37.84
C ALA A 22 1.22 6.85 36.37
N GLY A 23 0.30 7.52 35.69
CA GLY A 23 0.61 8.54 34.68
C GLY A 23 1.18 8.09 33.33
N ALA A 24 0.40 7.35 32.53
CA ALA A 24 0.44 7.56 31.08
C ALA A 24 -0.81 8.37 30.73
N ALA A 25 -0.64 9.66 30.45
CA ALA A 25 -1.72 10.48 29.91
C ALA A 25 -2.23 9.81 28.62
N ALA A 26 -3.54 9.65 28.51
CA ALA A 26 -4.15 9.20 27.26
C ALA A 26 -3.65 10.14 26.14
N PRO A 27 -3.30 9.60 24.95
CA PRO A 27 -2.95 10.45 23.82
C PRO A 27 -4.07 11.46 23.60
N PRO A 28 -3.74 12.72 23.26
CA PRO A 28 -4.76 13.73 23.01
C PRO A 28 -5.75 13.20 21.97
N PRO A 29 -7.06 13.49 22.10
CA PRO A 29 -8.03 13.10 21.10
C PRO A 29 -7.55 13.64 19.75
N PRO A 30 -7.70 12.87 18.65
CA PRO A 30 -7.32 13.34 17.34
C PRO A 30 -7.98 14.70 17.08
N PRO A 31 -7.29 15.64 16.41
CA PRO A 31 -7.85 16.95 16.14
C PRO A 31 -9.22 16.80 15.49
N LYS A 32 -10.20 17.59 15.96
CA LYS A 32 -11.54 17.59 15.38
C LYS A 32 -11.42 17.81 13.88
N GLN A 33 -12.05 16.95 13.11
CA GLN A 33 -11.93 16.99 11.68
C GLN A 33 -12.73 18.18 11.12
N GLU A 34 -12.02 19.27 10.78
CA GLU A 34 -12.65 20.52 10.33
C GLU A 34 -13.18 20.44 8.89
N LYS A 35 -12.57 19.62 8.04
CA LYS A 35 -12.97 19.40 6.65
C LYS A 35 -14.12 18.38 6.57
N THR A 36 -15.24 18.80 5.96
CA THR A 36 -16.46 17.98 5.77
C THR A 36 -16.81 17.71 4.30
N VAL A 37 -16.18 18.44 3.36
CA VAL A 37 -16.33 18.25 1.91
C VAL A 37 -14.97 17.86 1.33
N PHE A 38 -14.91 16.84 0.48
CA PHE A 38 -13.68 16.26 -0.08
C PHE A 38 -13.76 16.21 -1.61
N GLY A 39 -12.61 16.37 -2.26
CA GLY A 39 -12.52 16.66 -3.69
C GLY A 39 -12.96 18.10 -4.02
N PRO A 40 -12.77 18.53 -5.28
CA PRO A 40 -11.86 17.96 -6.27
C PRO A 40 -10.37 18.16 -5.89
N LEU A 41 -9.55 17.17 -6.23
CA LEU A 41 -8.09 17.21 -6.14
C LEU A 41 -7.54 18.03 -7.30
N LYS A 42 -6.65 18.97 -6.98
CA LYS A 42 -5.93 19.75 -7.99
C LYS A 42 -4.91 18.87 -8.71
N ASP A 43 -4.63 19.19 -9.97
CA ASP A 43 -3.65 18.43 -10.76
C ASP A 43 -2.23 18.45 -10.17
N GLU A 44 -1.83 19.57 -9.54
CA GLU A 44 -0.56 19.70 -8.82
C GLU A 44 -0.46 18.80 -7.57
N ASP A 45 -1.61 18.33 -7.05
CA ASP A 45 -1.68 17.45 -5.89
C ASP A 45 -1.74 15.96 -6.27
N ARG A 46 -1.83 15.65 -7.57
CA ARG A 46 -1.81 14.26 -8.07
C ARG A 46 -0.41 13.68 -7.95
N ILE A 47 -0.32 12.45 -7.42
CA ILE A 47 0.93 11.70 -7.31
C ILE A 47 1.26 11.04 -8.65
N PHE A 48 0.25 10.49 -9.32
CA PHE A 48 0.40 9.70 -10.55
C PHE A 48 0.20 10.58 -11.79
N THR A 49 1.14 11.49 -12.02
CA THR A 49 1.00 12.57 -13.01
C THR A 49 0.97 12.10 -14.48
N ASN A 50 1.58 10.96 -14.81
CA ASN A 50 1.52 10.37 -16.15
C ASN A 50 0.57 9.17 -16.25
N LEU A 51 -0.48 9.12 -15.42
CA LEU A 51 -1.41 7.99 -15.34
C LEU A 51 -2.01 7.57 -16.70
N TYR A 52 -2.17 8.53 -17.62
CA TYR A 52 -2.78 8.30 -18.94
C TYR A 52 -1.77 8.08 -20.08
N GLY A 53 -0.47 8.00 -19.79
CA GLY A 53 0.56 7.77 -20.81
C GLY A 53 0.67 8.88 -21.86
N ARG A 54 0.31 10.12 -21.49
CA ARG A 54 0.37 11.30 -22.39
C ARG A 54 1.79 11.83 -22.55
N HIS A 55 2.65 11.56 -21.57
CA HIS A 55 4.07 11.86 -21.60
C HIS A 55 4.88 10.57 -21.71
N ASP A 56 6.15 10.70 -22.08
CA ASP A 56 7.09 9.57 -22.12
C ASP A 56 7.27 8.98 -20.70
N TRP A 57 7.25 7.66 -20.62
CA TRP A 57 7.36 6.90 -19.36
C TRP A 57 8.81 6.65 -18.95
N ARG A 58 9.77 6.84 -19.87
CA ARG A 58 11.21 6.59 -19.66
C ARG A 58 11.87 7.58 -18.70
N LEU A 59 13.07 7.22 -18.23
CA LEU A 59 13.77 7.87 -17.13
C LEU A 59 13.89 9.39 -17.27
N LYS A 60 14.33 9.89 -18.43
CA LYS A 60 14.51 11.34 -18.65
C LYS A 60 13.21 12.12 -18.41
N ALA A 61 12.10 11.60 -18.90
CA ALA A 61 10.80 12.24 -18.74
C ALA A 61 10.26 12.04 -17.31
N ALA A 62 10.50 10.88 -16.69
CA ALA A 62 10.18 10.64 -15.30
C ALA A 62 10.88 11.65 -14.36
N MET A 63 12.17 11.89 -14.57
CA MET A 63 12.94 12.88 -13.81
C MET A 63 12.41 14.31 -14.00
N SER A 64 11.93 14.66 -15.20
CA SER A 64 11.31 15.97 -15.44
C SER A 64 9.99 16.17 -14.68
N ARG A 65 9.34 15.07 -14.26
CA ARG A 65 8.13 15.08 -13.43
C ARG A 65 8.45 15.00 -11.93
N GLY A 66 9.73 14.99 -11.55
CA GLY A 66 10.17 14.95 -10.15
C GLY A 66 10.46 13.56 -9.58
N HIS A 67 10.44 12.51 -10.41
CA HIS A 67 10.90 11.18 -10.00
C HIS A 67 12.42 11.15 -9.86
N TRP A 68 12.93 10.31 -8.96
CA TRP A 68 14.36 10.26 -8.61
C TRP A 68 14.94 11.57 -8.04
N TYR A 69 14.08 12.56 -7.73
CA TYR A 69 14.52 13.82 -7.14
C TYR A 69 14.80 13.63 -5.65
N LYS A 70 16.04 13.94 -5.26
CA LYS A 70 16.53 13.85 -3.88
C LYS A 70 16.34 12.47 -3.22
N THR A 71 16.30 11.41 -4.01
CA THR A 71 16.14 10.04 -3.50
C THR A 71 17.31 9.64 -2.63
N LYS A 72 18.54 10.04 -2.99
CA LYS A 72 19.74 9.85 -2.17
C LYS A 72 19.54 10.42 -0.77
N GLU A 73 19.06 11.65 -0.66
CA GLU A 73 18.82 12.34 0.61
C GLU A 73 17.72 11.65 1.42
N ILE A 74 16.65 11.16 0.77
CA ILE A 74 15.62 10.35 1.43
C ILE A 74 16.23 9.08 2.00
N VAL A 75 17.05 8.36 1.23
CA VAL A 75 17.73 7.14 1.67
C VAL A 75 18.66 7.42 2.85
N LEU A 76 19.44 8.51 2.78
CA LEU A 76 20.39 8.91 3.83
C LEU A 76 19.73 9.36 5.14
N LYS A 77 18.46 9.80 5.11
CA LYS A 77 17.69 10.03 6.34
C LYS A 77 17.36 8.74 7.10
N GLY A 78 17.52 7.59 6.45
CA GLY A 78 17.48 6.28 7.09
C GLY A 78 16.09 5.71 7.30
N ARG A 79 16.07 4.43 7.70
CA ARG A 79 14.85 3.59 7.80
C ARG A 79 13.78 4.16 8.73
N ASP A 80 14.20 4.73 9.85
CA ASP A 80 13.30 5.18 10.91
C ASP A 80 12.56 6.45 10.50
N TRP A 81 13.27 7.38 9.85
CA TRP A 81 12.67 8.59 9.33
C TRP A 81 11.62 8.26 8.26
N ILE A 82 11.96 7.41 7.27
CA ILE A 82 11.01 7.03 6.20
C ILE A 82 9.78 6.33 6.79
N THR A 83 9.99 5.38 7.71
CA THR A 83 8.88 4.66 8.35
C THR A 83 7.99 5.61 9.16
N ASN A 84 8.59 6.60 9.85
CA ASN A 84 7.84 7.59 10.62
C ASN A 84 7.07 8.56 9.73
N GLU A 85 7.65 9.07 8.64
CA GLU A 85 6.92 9.89 7.65
C GLU A 85 5.71 9.15 7.09
N MET A 86 5.85 7.86 6.80
CA MET A 86 4.72 7.05 6.35
C MET A 86 3.67 6.81 7.44
N LYS A 87 4.05 6.76 8.72
CA LYS A 87 3.08 6.76 9.85
C LYS A 87 2.37 8.11 9.95
N VAL A 88 3.10 9.23 9.89
CA VAL A 88 2.56 10.60 9.91
C VAL A 88 1.59 10.83 8.76
N SER A 89 1.87 10.28 7.58
CA SER A 89 0.98 10.38 6.43
C SER A 89 -0.42 9.77 6.64
N GLY A 90 -0.56 8.87 7.61
CA GLY A 90 -1.80 8.12 7.81
C GLY A 90 -2.17 7.21 6.64
N MET A 91 -1.23 6.93 5.71
CA MET A 91 -1.49 6.08 4.56
C MET A 91 -1.91 4.67 5.00
N ARG A 92 -3.01 4.20 4.41
CA ARG A 92 -3.50 2.82 4.51
C ARG A 92 -3.20 2.06 3.23
N GLY A 93 -2.98 0.75 3.35
CA GLY A 93 -2.63 -0.12 2.24
C GLY A 93 -3.67 -0.08 1.12
N ARG A 94 -3.22 0.11 -0.12
CA ARG A 94 -4.04 0.32 -1.32
C ARG A 94 -4.38 -0.98 -2.07
N GLY A 95 -4.26 -2.12 -1.40
CA GLY A 95 -4.58 -3.46 -1.92
C GLY A 95 -5.97 -4.00 -1.56
N GLY A 96 -6.72 -3.31 -0.70
CA GLY A 96 -8.07 -3.74 -0.27
C GLY A 96 -8.20 -3.84 1.25
N ALA A 97 -7.24 -4.49 1.93
CA ALA A 97 -7.27 -4.67 3.38
C ALA A 97 -7.17 -3.36 4.21
N GLY A 98 -6.69 -2.27 3.60
CA GLY A 98 -6.61 -0.96 4.27
C GLY A 98 -5.73 -0.94 5.52
N PHE A 99 -4.75 -1.82 5.67
CA PHE A 99 -3.89 -1.85 6.86
C PHE A 99 -2.95 -0.63 6.90
N PRO A 100 -2.71 0.04 8.05
CA PRO A 100 -1.83 1.21 8.12
C PRO A 100 -0.40 0.90 7.64
N THR A 101 0.05 1.58 6.57
CA THR A 101 1.28 1.25 5.84
C THR A 101 2.53 1.41 6.70
N GLY A 102 2.70 2.57 7.35
CA GLY A 102 3.87 2.82 8.20
C GLY A 102 3.95 1.89 9.42
N LEU A 103 2.81 1.45 9.95
CA LEU A 103 2.77 0.42 10.99
C LEU A 103 3.22 -0.93 10.44
N LYS A 104 2.71 -1.32 9.26
CA LYS A 104 3.10 -2.59 8.59
C LYS A 104 4.61 -2.66 8.39
N TRP A 105 5.22 -1.59 7.88
CA TRP A 105 6.66 -1.54 7.62
C TRP A 105 7.48 -1.62 8.91
N SER A 106 6.97 -1.06 10.01
CA SER A 106 7.67 -1.18 11.30
C SER A 106 7.74 -2.60 11.85
N PHE A 107 6.93 -3.54 11.36
CA PHE A 107 7.08 -4.96 11.72
C PHE A 107 8.38 -5.57 11.19
N MET A 108 9.01 -4.95 10.19
CA MET A 108 10.32 -5.35 9.66
C MET A 108 11.49 -4.78 10.47
N HIS A 109 11.24 -4.02 11.54
CA HIS A 109 12.25 -3.40 12.40
C HIS A 109 12.68 -4.33 13.56
N LYS A 110 12.74 -5.63 13.27
CA LYS A 110 13.24 -6.62 14.23
C LYS A 110 14.77 -6.64 14.23
N PRO A 111 15.42 -7.06 15.32
CA PRO A 111 16.86 -7.31 15.35
C PRO A 111 17.30 -8.17 14.17
N ASP A 112 18.54 -7.98 13.72
CA ASP A 112 19.10 -8.81 12.67
C ASP A 112 19.36 -10.22 13.19
N ASP A 113 18.87 -11.22 12.44
CA ASP A 113 19.04 -12.64 12.73
C ASP A 113 19.88 -13.35 11.65
N GLY A 114 20.52 -12.56 10.77
CA GLY A 114 21.36 -13.04 9.67
C GLY A 114 20.57 -13.37 8.40
N ARG A 115 19.22 -13.40 8.44
CA ARG A 115 18.42 -13.56 7.23
C ARG A 115 18.30 -12.23 6.50
N PRO A 116 18.45 -12.20 5.16
CA PRO A 116 18.12 -11.00 4.41
C PRO A 116 16.64 -10.68 4.55
N ARG A 117 16.26 -9.42 4.43
CA ARG A 117 14.85 -8.99 4.42
C ARG A 117 14.44 -8.69 2.99
N TYR A 118 13.18 -8.93 2.66
CA TYR A 118 12.67 -8.66 1.32
C TYR A 118 11.44 -7.78 1.32
N LEU A 119 11.36 -6.93 0.30
CA LEU A 119 10.11 -6.32 -0.13
C LEU A 119 9.54 -7.20 -1.23
N VAL A 120 8.26 -7.53 -1.14
CA VAL A 120 7.52 -8.11 -2.26
C VAL A 120 6.42 -7.14 -2.66
N VAL A 121 6.46 -6.67 -3.91
CA VAL A 121 5.42 -5.81 -4.46
C VAL A 121 4.38 -6.70 -5.12
N ASN A 122 3.15 -6.60 -4.63
CA ASN A 122 2.01 -7.27 -5.22
C ASN A 122 1.50 -6.46 -6.41
N ALA A 123 1.82 -6.94 -7.61
CA ALA A 123 1.42 -6.37 -8.89
C ALA A 123 0.59 -7.38 -9.72
N ASP A 124 -0.12 -8.31 -9.04
CA ASP A 124 -0.97 -9.30 -9.69
C ASP A 124 -2.29 -8.69 -10.21
N GLU A 125 -2.91 -7.77 -9.47
CA GLU A 125 -4.16 -7.09 -9.87
C GLU A 125 -5.18 -8.01 -10.59
N GLY A 126 -5.42 -9.19 -10.01
CA GLY A 126 -6.42 -10.13 -10.50
C GLY A 126 -7.87 -9.69 -10.27
N GLU A 127 -8.10 -8.68 -9.43
CA GLU A 127 -9.41 -8.26 -8.94
C GLU A 127 -10.29 -7.65 -10.06
N PRO A 128 -11.46 -8.23 -10.35
CA PRO A 128 -12.40 -7.67 -11.31
C PRO A 128 -12.76 -6.21 -11.01
N GLY A 129 -12.75 -5.37 -12.06
CA GLY A 129 -12.97 -3.92 -11.96
C GLY A 129 -11.73 -3.12 -11.58
N THR A 130 -10.58 -3.76 -11.34
CA THR A 130 -9.34 -3.09 -10.92
C THR A 130 -8.31 -3.07 -12.07
N CYS A 131 -7.84 -1.88 -12.44
CA CYS A 131 -6.82 -1.67 -13.47
C CYS A 131 -5.87 -0.50 -13.15
N LYS A 132 -5.75 -0.11 -11.89
CA LYS A 132 -4.95 1.03 -11.42
C LYS A 132 -3.46 0.71 -11.37
N ASP A 133 -3.10 -0.50 -10.94
CA ASP A 133 -1.72 -0.94 -10.80
C ASP A 133 -1.11 -1.16 -12.19
N ARG A 134 -1.93 -1.67 -13.13
CA ARG A 134 -1.62 -1.72 -14.56
C ARG A 134 -1.22 -0.34 -15.13
N GLU A 135 -1.96 0.73 -14.83
CA GLU A 135 -1.63 2.05 -15.35
C GLU A 135 -0.30 2.58 -14.79
N ILE A 136 -0.01 2.34 -13.49
CA ILE A 136 1.28 2.71 -12.88
C ILE A 136 2.44 2.00 -13.61
N MET A 137 2.34 0.67 -13.78
CA MET A 137 3.42 -0.11 -14.40
C MET A 137 3.64 0.22 -15.87
N ARG A 138 2.57 0.58 -16.59
CA ARG A 138 2.63 0.86 -18.04
C ARG A 138 3.07 2.28 -18.36
N HIS A 139 2.62 3.26 -17.59
CA HIS A 139 2.74 4.67 -17.97
C HIS A 139 3.69 5.48 -17.08
N ASP A 140 3.96 5.04 -15.85
CA ASP A 140 4.89 5.73 -14.96
C ASP A 140 5.71 4.74 -14.09
N PRO A 141 6.41 3.77 -14.70
CA PRO A 141 7.07 2.69 -13.98
C PRO A 141 8.17 3.17 -13.03
N HIS A 142 8.86 4.27 -13.34
CA HIS A 142 9.89 4.82 -12.45
C HIS A 142 9.35 5.25 -11.08
N THR A 143 8.08 5.65 -10.99
CA THR A 143 7.41 5.93 -9.72
C THR A 143 7.38 4.69 -8.82
N LEU A 144 7.10 3.52 -9.41
CA LEU A 144 7.13 2.25 -8.70
C LEU A 144 8.57 1.81 -8.37
N VAL A 145 9.50 1.93 -9.32
CA VAL A 145 10.90 1.53 -9.14
C VAL A 145 11.58 2.34 -8.03
N GLU A 146 11.38 3.65 -8.03
CA GLU A 146 11.83 4.53 -6.94
C GLU A 146 11.15 4.17 -5.63
N GLY A 147 9.83 3.89 -5.68
CA GLY A 147 9.05 3.41 -4.54
C GLY A 147 9.64 2.16 -3.90
N CYS A 148 10.09 1.20 -4.71
CA CYS A 148 10.72 -0.02 -4.22
C CYS A 148 11.99 0.30 -3.42
N LEU A 149 12.85 1.20 -3.90
CA LEU A 149 14.05 1.61 -3.18
C LEU A 149 13.70 2.29 -1.85
N VAL A 150 12.83 3.30 -1.86
CA VAL A 150 12.47 4.07 -0.66
C VAL A 150 11.80 3.18 0.39
N SER A 151 10.81 2.37 -0.02
CA SER A 151 10.16 1.40 0.87
C SER A 151 11.12 0.30 1.33
N GLY A 152 12.01 -0.16 0.44
CA GLY A 152 13.04 -1.14 0.75
C GLY A 152 13.94 -0.68 1.89
N VAL A 153 14.46 0.55 1.80
CA VAL A 153 15.26 1.18 2.85
C VAL A 153 14.47 1.30 4.16
N ALA A 154 13.21 1.72 4.10
CA ALA A 154 12.34 1.81 5.29
C ALA A 154 12.22 0.47 6.04
N MET A 155 12.19 -0.64 5.30
CA MET A 155 12.07 -2.00 5.85
C MET A 155 13.42 -2.70 6.06
N GLY A 156 14.53 -2.09 5.65
CA GLY A 156 15.86 -2.72 5.64
C GLY A 156 15.94 -3.92 4.69
N ALA A 157 15.22 -3.87 3.56
CA ALA A 157 15.16 -4.96 2.59
C ALA A 157 16.41 -5.01 1.71
N ARG A 158 16.98 -6.19 1.51
CA ARG A 158 18.11 -6.41 0.59
C ARG A 158 17.71 -6.24 -0.87
N ALA A 159 16.48 -6.61 -1.20
CA ALA A 159 15.95 -6.54 -2.56
C ALA A 159 14.42 -6.40 -2.56
N ALA A 160 13.88 -5.98 -3.69
CA ALA A 160 12.47 -6.08 -4.02
C ALA A 160 12.21 -7.17 -5.06
N TYR A 161 11.15 -7.95 -4.86
CA TYR A 161 10.55 -8.79 -5.88
C TYR A 161 9.21 -8.18 -6.29
N ILE A 162 9.09 -7.76 -7.54
CA ILE A 162 7.82 -7.31 -8.10
C ILE A 162 7.15 -8.53 -8.73
N TYR A 163 6.11 -9.04 -8.08
CA TYR A 163 5.30 -10.13 -8.59
C TYR A 163 4.22 -9.54 -9.49
N ILE A 164 4.46 -9.56 -10.79
CA ILE A 164 3.55 -9.01 -11.80
C ILE A 164 2.62 -10.09 -12.35
N ARG A 165 1.37 -9.72 -12.60
CA ARG A 165 0.38 -10.57 -13.25
C ARG A 165 0.94 -11.22 -14.52
N GLY A 166 0.64 -12.48 -14.74
CA GLY A 166 1.09 -13.20 -15.94
C GLY A 166 0.63 -12.56 -17.24
N GLU A 167 -0.62 -12.10 -17.29
CA GLU A 167 -1.25 -11.49 -18.46
C GLU A 167 -0.68 -10.10 -18.80
N PHE A 168 -0.05 -9.43 -17.84
CA PHE A 168 0.56 -8.10 -17.99
C PHE A 168 1.96 -8.18 -18.61
N TYR A 169 2.10 -8.88 -19.74
CA TYR A 169 3.39 -9.07 -20.40
C TYR A 169 4.00 -7.75 -20.89
N ARG A 170 3.19 -6.86 -21.49
CA ARG A 170 3.68 -5.56 -21.98
C ARG A 170 4.12 -4.68 -20.83
N GLU A 171 3.34 -4.64 -19.76
CA GLU A 171 3.64 -3.89 -18.56
C GLU A 171 4.88 -4.45 -17.85
N ALA A 172 5.09 -5.77 -17.86
CA ALA A 172 6.32 -6.41 -17.38
C ALA A 172 7.55 -5.95 -18.20
N CYS A 173 7.44 -5.93 -19.53
CA CYS A 173 8.51 -5.45 -20.40
C CYS A 173 8.83 -3.98 -20.18
N THR A 174 7.81 -3.12 -20.07
CA THR A 174 7.97 -1.69 -19.77
C THR A 174 8.64 -1.48 -18.41
N LEU A 175 8.18 -2.19 -17.38
CA LEU A 175 8.75 -2.10 -16.04
C LEU A 175 10.20 -2.61 -16.02
N GLN A 176 10.50 -3.72 -16.70
CA GLN A 176 11.87 -4.23 -16.81
C GLN A 176 12.79 -3.23 -17.53
N ALA A 177 12.31 -2.58 -18.59
CA ALA A 177 13.07 -1.55 -19.27
C ALA A 177 13.36 -0.35 -18.35
N ALA A 178 12.38 0.11 -17.56
CA ALA A 178 12.58 1.17 -16.57
C ALA A 178 13.55 0.76 -15.44
N ILE A 179 13.52 -0.51 -15.02
CA ILE A 179 14.48 -1.07 -14.06
C ILE A 179 15.89 -1.04 -14.66
N ASN A 180 16.06 -1.46 -15.92
CA ASN A 180 17.35 -1.42 -16.62
C ASN A 180 17.88 0.02 -16.73
N GLU A 181 17.02 0.99 -17.12
CA GLU A 181 17.39 2.41 -17.15
C GLU A 181 17.84 2.92 -15.76
N ALA A 182 17.20 2.46 -14.68
CA ALA A 182 17.59 2.82 -13.32
C ALA A 182 18.92 2.16 -12.87
N TYR A 183 19.20 0.93 -13.30
CA TYR A 183 20.52 0.30 -13.10
C TYR A 183 21.62 1.06 -13.87
N ASP A 184 21.38 1.37 -15.15
CA ASP A 184 22.34 2.09 -16.00
C ASP A 184 22.66 3.50 -15.46
N ALA A 185 21.66 4.16 -14.84
CA ALA A 185 21.83 5.45 -14.19
C ALA A 185 22.46 5.38 -12.78
N GLY A 186 22.74 4.19 -12.25
CA GLY A 186 23.26 4.00 -10.89
C GLY A 186 22.25 4.30 -9.78
N PHE A 187 20.95 4.27 -10.10
CA PHE A 187 19.87 4.44 -9.12
C PHE A 187 19.53 3.15 -8.37
N LEU A 188 19.91 2.00 -8.91
CA LEU A 188 19.77 0.67 -8.30
C LEU A 188 21.10 -0.08 -8.29
N GLY A 189 21.11 -1.26 -7.66
CA GLY A 189 22.25 -2.14 -7.55
C GLY A 189 23.16 -1.76 -6.39
N LYS A 190 24.47 -1.95 -6.58
CA LYS A 190 25.47 -1.59 -5.59
C LYS A 190 25.51 -0.08 -5.40
N ASN A 191 25.44 0.39 -4.16
CA ASN A 191 25.46 1.82 -3.82
C ASN A 191 24.36 2.60 -4.55
N ALA A 192 23.11 2.13 -4.47
CA ALA A 192 21.93 2.72 -5.11
C ALA A 192 21.82 4.23 -4.84
N CYS A 193 21.69 5.02 -5.90
CA CYS A 193 21.68 6.49 -5.86
C CYS A 193 22.94 7.12 -5.21
N GLY A 194 24.06 6.39 -5.13
CA GLY A 194 25.28 6.83 -4.46
C GLY A 194 25.11 7.06 -2.95
N SER A 195 24.22 6.30 -2.31
CA SER A 195 23.81 6.46 -0.89
C SER A 195 24.55 5.57 0.11
N GLY A 196 25.28 4.55 -0.36
CA GLY A 196 25.89 3.49 0.44
C GLY A 196 24.99 2.28 0.69
N TYR A 197 23.75 2.30 0.15
CA TYR A 197 22.81 1.20 0.28
C TYR A 197 22.79 0.33 -0.98
N ASP A 198 23.00 -0.97 -0.83
CA ASP A 198 22.89 -1.92 -1.95
C ASP A 198 21.43 -2.38 -2.08
N TYR A 199 20.85 -2.26 -3.27
CA TYR A 199 19.44 -2.62 -3.47
C TYR A 199 19.13 -3.08 -4.89
N ASP A 200 18.67 -4.32 -5.02
CA ASP A 200 18.27 -4.91 -6.29
C ASP A 200 16.75 -5.04 -6.43
N ILE A 201 16.28 -5.03 -7.68
CA ILE A 201 14.87 -5.25 -8.01
C ILE A 201 14.77 -6.38 -9.05
N TYR A 202 13.95 -7.37 -8.73
CA TYR A 202 13.67 -8.52 -9.58
C TYR A 202 12.20 -8.52 -9.98
N VAL A 203 11.91 -8.76 -11.26
CA VAL A 203 10.54 -8.96 -11.75
C VAL A 203 10.25 -10.44 -11.86
N HIS A 204 9.19 -10.90 -11.20
CA HIS A 204 8.69 -12.27 -11.29
C HIS A 204 7.29 -12.25 -11.88
N ARG A 205 7.04 -13.05 -12.92
CA ARG A 205 5.73 -13.12 -13.57
C ARG A 205 4.91 -14.28 -13.01
N GLY A 206 3.68 -13.99 -12.60
CA GLY A 206 2.68 -15.01 -12.32
C GLY A 206 2.17 -15.69 -13.60
N ALA A 207 1.12 -16.50 -13.48
CA ALA A 207 0.57 -17.31 -14.57
C ALA A 207 -0.97 -17.36 -14.58
N GLY A 208 -1.65 -16.25 -14.31
CA GLY A 208 -3.11 -16.12 -14.45
C GLY A 208 -3.92 -16.72 -13.29
N ALA A 209 -3.51 -16.45 -12.06
CA ALA A 209 -4.17 -16.97 -10.87
C ALA A 209 -4.52 -15.84 -9.89
N TYR A 210 -5.81 -15.45 -9.83
CA TYR A 210 -6.32 -14.44 -8.90
C TYR A 210 -5.91 -14.70 -7.44
N ILE A 211 -5.90 -15.97 -7.03
CA ILE A 211 -5.52 -16.36 -5.66
C ILE A 211 -4.06 -16.02 -5.35
N CYS A 212 -3.17 -15.92 -6.35
CA CYS A 212 -1.79 -15.47 -6.18
C CYS A 212 -1.69 -13.97 -5.89
N GLY A 213 -2.77 -13.20 -5.99
CA GLY A 213 -2.87 -11.84 -5.48
C GLY A 213 -3.03 -11.77 -3.95
N GLU A 214 -3.33 -12.87 -3.25
CA GLU A 214 -3.31 -12.91 -1.78
C GLU A 214 -1.87 -12.91 -1.26
N GLU A 215 -1.59 -12.16 -0.19
CA GLU A 215 -0.26 -11.91 0.35
C GLU A 215 0.61 -13.16 0.56
N THR A 216 0.08 -14.22 1.17
CA THR A 216 0.86 -15.45 1.44
C THR A 216 0.89 -16.42 0.27
N SER A 217 -0.18 -16.45 -0.52
CA SER A 217 -0.24 -17.21 -1.78
C SER A 217 0.78 -16.69 -2.80
N LEU A 218 0.93 -15.36 -2.89
CA LEU A 218 1.93 -14.70 -3.72
C LEU A 218 3.34 -15.15 -3.36
N ILE A 219 3.64 -15.22 -2.05
CA ILE A 219 4.92 -15.71 -1.54
C ILE A 219 5.17 -17.16 -1.98
N GLU A 220 4.18 -18.04 -1.83
CA GLU A 220 4.31 -19.45 -2.25
C GLU A 220 4.53 -19.56 -3.76
N SER A 221 3.80 -18.79 -4.56
CA SER A 221 3.98 -18.76 -6.01
C SER A 221 5.38 -18.25 -6.40
N LEU A 222 5.87 -17.20 -5.73
CA LEU A 222 7.21 -16.64 -5.97
C LEU A 222 8.32 -17.65 -5.61
N GLU A 223 8.08 -18.52 -4.63
CA GLU A 223 8.97 -19.63 -4.26
C GLU A 223 8.90 -20.82 -5.22
N GLY A 224 8.10 -20.75 -6.29
CA GLY A 224 7.95 -21.82 -7.28
C GLY A 224 7.00 -22.95 -6.83
N LYS A 225 6.22 -22.74 -5.77
CA LYS A 225 5.18 -23.68 -5.32
C LYS A 225 3.83 -23.29 -5.93
N ALA A 226 2.82 -24.13 -5.72
CA ALA A 226 1.45 -23.74 -6.04
C ALA A 226 1.02 -22.55 -5.16
N GLY A 227 0.32 -21.57 -5.74
CA GLY A 227 -0.23 -20.40 -5.04
C GLY A 227 -1.39 -20.77 -4.10
N LYS A 228 -1.07 -21.49 -3.02
CA LYS A 228 -1.99 -21.83 -1.94
C LYS A 228 -1.62 -20.97 -0.74
N PRO A 229 -2.53 -20.17 -0.17
CA PRO A 229 -2.25 -19.35 0.99
C PRO A 229 -1.67 -20.17 2.17
N ARG A 230 -0.76 -19.56 2.92
CA ARG A 230 -0.27 -20.12 4.19
C ARG A 230 -1.26 -19.77 5.31
N LEU A 231 -1.43 -20.68 6.27
CA LEU A 231 -2.10 -20.33 7.53
C LEU A 231 -1.24 -19.31 8.30
N LYS A 232 -1.89 -18.31 8.88
CA LYS A 232 -1.26 -17.35 9.80
C LYS A 232 -1.60 -17.79 11.23
N PRO A 233 -0.63 -17.88 12.17
CA PRO A 233 0.82 -17.65 12.05
C PRO A 233 1.60 -18.81 11.36
N PRO A 234 2.84 -18.55 10.85
CA PRO A 234 3.64 -17.33 10.98
C PRO A 234 3.24 -16.21 10.00
N PHE A 235 3.40 -14.95 10.42
CA PHE A 235 3.19 -13.80 9.55
C PHE A 235 4.38 -13.60 8.59
N PRO A 236 4.17 -13.00 7.40
CA PRO A 236 5.26 -12.75 6.44
C PRO A 236 6.43 -11.94 7.00
N ALA A 237 6.15 -11.01 7.92
CA ALA A 237 7.18 -10.19 8.57
C ALA A 237 8.12 -11.02 9.49
N ASP A 238 7.73 -12.25 9.84
CA ASP A 238 8.56 -13.23 10.54
C ASP A 238 9.17 -14.25 9.56
N VAL A 239 8.32 -14.87 8.74
CA VAL A 239 8.67 -15.94 7.81
C VAL A 239 7.88 -15.76 6.52
N GLY A 240 8.45 -15.01 5.58
CA GLY A 240 7.90 -14.73 4.26
C GLY A 240 8.61 -15.51 3.15
N VAL A 241 9.03 -14.80 2.10
CA VAL A 241 9.67 -15.40 0.92
C VAL A 241 11.00 -16.03 1.29
N PHE A 242 11.23 -17.27 0.85
CA PHE A 242 12.42 -18.07 1.15
C PHE A 242 12.67 -18.23 2.66
N GLY A 243 11.61 -18.21 3.46
CA GLY A 243 11.69 -18.25 4.91
C GLY A 243 12.30 -17.00 5.55
N CYS A 244 12.40 -15.89 4.81
CA CYS A 244 13.01 -14.64 5.25
C CYS A 244 11.95 -13.59 5.64
N PRO A 245 12.25 -12.64 6.55
CA PRO A 245 11.33 -11.56 6.88
C PRO A 245 10.92 -10.77 5.64
N THR A 246 9.62 -10.68 5.37
CA THR A 246 9.09 -10.10 4.14
C THR A 246 7.86 -9.26 4.41
N THR A 247 7.75 -8.14 3.72
CA THR A 247 6.48 -7.40 3.65
C THR A 247 5.96 -7.41 2.23
N VAL A 248 4.67 -7.74 2.08
CA VAL A 248 3.95 -7.63 0.81
C VAL A 248 3.14 -6.35 0.78
N ASN A 249 3.29 -5.52 -0.24
CA ASN A 249 2.48 -4.30 -0.41
C ASN A 249 2.07 -4.10 -1.87
N ASN A 250 0.91 -3.48 -2.09
CA ASN A 250 0.44 -3.17 -3.44
C ASN A 250 1.31 -2.08 -4.10
N VAL A 251 1.48 -2.16 -5.42
CA VAL A 251 2.04 -1.16 -6.34
C VAL A 251 1.66 0.25 -5.95
N GLU A 252 0.37 0.61 -5.87
CA GLU A 252 -0.04 1.99 -5.55
C GLU A 252 0.51 2.50 -4.20
N THR A 253 0.60 1.63 -3.18
CA THR A 253 1.16 2.01 -1.87
C THR A 253 2.66 2.27 -1.96
N ILE A 254 3.39 1.41 -2.68
CA ILE A 254 4.84 1.51 -2.82
C ILE A 254 5.20 2.71 -3.71
N ALA A 255 4.51 2.86 -4.85
CA ALA A 255 4.73 3.93 -5.80
C ALA A 255 4.45 5.32 -5.22
N ALA A 256 3.48 5.46 -4.30
CA ALA A 256 3.22 6.75 -3.66
C ALA A 256 4.26 7.16 -2.61
N ALA A 257 5.03 6.22 -2.07
CA ALA A 257 5.91 6.46 -0.92
C ALA A 257 7.00 7.52 -1.16
N PRO A 258 7.71 7.57 -2.30
CA PRO A 258 8.71 8.60 -2.56
C PRO A 258 8.12 10.01 -2.56
N THR A 259 6.95 10.18 -3.17
CA THR A 259 6.25 11.48 -3.22
C THR A 259 5.78 11.91 -1.83
N VAL A 260 5.28 10.97 -1.01
CA VAL A 260 4.95 11.26 0.40
C VAL A 260 6.20 11.70 1.17
N CYS A 261 7.34 11.02 1.00
CA CYS A 261 8.60 11.42 1.65
C CYS A 261 9.12 12.77 1.16
N ARG A 262 8.92 13.11 -0.13
CA ARG A 262 9.34 14.40 -0.72
C ARG A 262 8.47 15.56 -0.28
N ARG A 263 7.14 15.40 -0.36
CA ARG A 263 6.15 16.46 -0.05
C ARG A 263 5.81 16.53 1.44
N GLY A 264 6.17 15.50 2.20
CA GLY A 264 5.94 15.36 3.64
C GLY A 264 4.67 14.57 3.96
N GLY A 265 4.73 13.77 5.03
CA GLY A 265 3.56 12.99 5.49
C GLY A 265 2.35 13.88 5.80
N ALA A 266 2.57 15.04 6.41
CA ALA A 266 1.51 15.99 6.73
C ALA A 266 0.73 16.50 5.51
N TRP A 267 1.42 16.71 4.37
CA TRP A 267 0.75 17.07 3.11
C TRP A 267 -0.20 15.95 2.66
N PHE A 268 0.25 14.70 2.67
CA PHE A 268 -0.62 13.57 2.31
C PHE A 268 -1.78 13.40 3.31
N ALA A 269 -1.53 13.65 4.60
CA ALA A 269 -2.54 13.61 5.66
C ALA A 269 -3.55 14.78 5.62
N SER A 270 -3.29 15.81 4.81
CA SER A 270 -4.23 16.92 4.61
C SER A 270 -5.44 16.52 3.74
N PHE A 271 -5.32 15.43 2.98
CA PHE A 271 -6.39 14.87 2.16
C PHE A 271 -7.17 13.78 2.89
N GLY A 272 -8.47 13.71 2.60
CA GLY A 272 -9.37 12.69 3.10
C GLY A 272 -9.68 12.81 4.60
N ARG A 273 -10.63 11.98 5.05
CA ARG A 273 -11.05 11.98 6.44
C ARG A 273 -10.01 11.43 7.38
N ASP A 274 -10.20 11.68 8.67
CA ASP A 274 -9.37 11.02 9.68
C ASP A 274 -9.42 9.50 9.51
N ARG A 275 -8.27 8.86 9.72
CA ARG A 275 -8.02 7.43 9.43
C ARG A 275 -8.23 7.00 7.97
N ASN A 276 -8.49 7.93 7.05
CA ASN A 276 -8.75 7.67 5.62
C ASN A 276 -8.01 8.68 4.75
N ARG A 277 -6.71 8.85 5.06
CA ARG A 277 -5.90 9.92 4.50
C ARG A 277 -5.39 9.65 3.09
N GLY A 278 -5.18 10.74 2.37
CA GLY A 278 -4.45 10.77 1.11
C GLY A 278 -5.30 10.77 -0.15
N THR A 279 -4.65 10.46 -1.26
CA THR A 279 -5.29 10.23 -2.57
C THR A 279 -5.44 8.73 -2.84
N LYS A 280 -6.27 8.40 -3.81
CA LYS A 280 -6.54 7.03 -4.25
C LYS A 280 -6.79 7.00 -5.75
N LEU A 281 -6.25 5.99 -6.41
CA LEU A 281 -6.66 5.63 -7.77
C LEU A 281 -8.00 4.89 -7.73
N PHE A 282 -9.02 5.47 -8.36
CA PHE A 282 -10.34 4.90 -8.54
C PHE A 282 -10.50 4.36 -9.95
N ASN A 283 -11.07 3.17 -10.08
CA ASN A 283 -11.42 2.57 -11.38
C ASN A 283 -12.94 2.56 -11.48
N ILE A 284 -13.48 3.48 -12.28
CA ILE A 284 -14.92 3.58 -12.53
C ILE A 284 -15.20 2.75 -13.78
N SER A 285 -15.81 1.59 -13.59
CA SER A 285 -16.08 0.61 -14.63
C SER A 285 -17.57 0.24 -14.69
N GLY A 286 -17.97 -0.51 -15.72
CA GLY A 286 -19.35 -0.94 -15.90
C GLY A 286 -20.24 0.11 -16.57
N HIS A 287 -21.45 0.31 -16.06
CA HIS A 287 -22.52 1.07 -16.71
C HIS A 287 -22.43 2.59 -16.45
N VAL A 288 -21.32 3.21 -16.85
CA VAL A 288 -21.11 4.66 -16.85
C VAL A 288 -20.83 5.16 -18.27
N ASN A 289 -21.05 6.44 -18.54
CA ASN A 289 -20.88 6.99 -19.88
C ASN A 289 -19.42 6.97 -20.37
N ASN A 290 -18.48 7.23 -19.46
CA ASN A 290 -17.04 7.26 -19.75
C ASN A 290 -16.26 6.47 -18.67
N PRO A 291 -16.16 5.14 -18.77
CA PRO A 291 -15.35 4.35 -17.84
C PRO A 291 -13.90 4.82 -17.82
N CYS A 292 -13.33 5.02 -16.63
CA CYS A 292 -12.00 5.60 -16.49
C CYS A 292 -11.30 5.17 -15.19
N THR A 293 -9.97 5.28 -15.20
CA THR A 293 -9.13 5.24 -14.00
C THR A 293 -8.70 6.65 -13.68
N VAL A 294 -8.96 7.15 -12.47
CA VAL A 294 -8.62 8.52 -12.07
C VAL A 294 -8.06 8.53 -10.66
N GLU A 295 -7.00 9.30 -10.42
CA GLU A 295 -6.59 9.62 -9.05
C GLU A 295 -7.58 10.62 -8.47
N GLU A 296 -7.97 10.53 -7.21
CA GLU A 296 -8.80 11.56 -6.61
C GLU A 296 -8.59 11.59 -5.09
N GLU A 297 -9.09 12.64 -4.43
CA GLU A 297 -9.03 12.72 -2.96
C GLU A 297 -9.79 11.54 -2.32
N MET A 298 -9.21 10.90 -1.31
CA MET A 298 -9.98 9.97 -0.47
C MET A 298 -11.18 10.70 0.14
N SER A 299 -12.25 9.94 0.40
CA SER A 299 -13.48 10.45 1.01
C SER A 299 -14.31 11.40 0.13
N ILE A 300 -14.00 11.54 -1.17
CA ILE A 300 -14.94 12.11 -2.15
C ILE A 300 -16.25 11.31 -2.15
N THR A 301 -17.40 11.95 -2.37
CA THR A 301 -18.67 11.22 -2.45
C THR A 301 -18.70 10.32 -3.69
N MET A 302 -19.33 9.14 -3.60
CA MET A 302 -19.44 8.23 -4.75
C MET A 302 -20.14 8.89 -5.94
N LYS A 303 -21.23 9.61 -5.66
CA LYS A 303 -21.98 10.33 -6.68
C LYS A 303 -21.13 11.36 -7.41
N GLU A 304 -20.42 12.20 -6.68
CA GLU A 304 -19.55 13.22 -7.27
C GLU A 304 -18.42 12.60 -8.09
N LEU A 305 -17.80 11.51 -7.61
CA LEU A 305 -16.77 10.79 -8.35
C LEU A 305 -17.29 10.28 -9.71
N ILE A 306 -18.46 9.64 -9.73
CA ILE A 306 -19.07 9.09 -10.95
C ILE A 306 -19.54 10.19 -11.89
N GLU A 307 -20.28 11.18 -11.39
CA GLU A 307 -20.82 12.28 -12.20
C GLU A 307 -19.72 13.13 -12.82
N ARG A 308 -18.67 13.46 -12.05
CA ARG A 308 -17.57 14.31 -12.53
C ARG A 308 -16.63 13.58 -13.47
N HIS A 309 -16.12 12.41 -13.09
CA HIS A 309 -14.99 11.80 -13.80
C HIS A 309 -15.41 10.75 -14.83
N ALA A 310 -16.57 10.11 -14.64
CA ALA A 310 -17.11 9.13 -15.59
C ALA A 310 -18.27 9.68 -16.43
N GLY A 311 -18.63 10.95 -16.27
CA GLY A 311 -19.74 11.58 -16.98
C GLY A 311 -21.12 11.02 -16.60
N GLY A 312 -21.25 10.45 -15.41
CA GLY A 312 -22.50 9.91 -14.90
C GLY A 312 -22.81 8.46 -15.35
N VAL A 313 -23.87 7.93 -14.74
CA VAL A 313 -24.45 6.62 -15.05
C VAL A 313 -25.16 6.66 -16.41
N ILE A 314 -25.12 5.57 -17.16
CA ILE A 314 -25.86 5.46 -18.44
C ILE A 314 -27.36 5.65 -18.16
N GLY A 315 -27.98 6.64 -18.80
CA GLY A 315 -29.38 7.00 -18.55
C GLY A 315 -29.62 7.93 -17.35
N GLY A 316 -28.56 8.46 -16.74
CA GLY A 316 -28.63 9.39 -15.61
C GLY A 316 -28.57 8.70 -14.25
N TRP A 317 -28.34 9.48 -13.19
CA TRP A 317 -28.16 8.96 -11.82
C TRP A 317 -29.38 8.18 -11.31
N ASP A 318 -30.59 8.55 -11.74
CA ASP A 318 -31.81 7.85 -11.36
C ASP A 318 -31.95 6.44 -11.96
N ASN A 319 -31.18 6.13 -13.01
CA ASN A 319 -31.11 4.79 -13.58
C ASN A 319 -30.12 3.87 -12.84
N LEU A 320 -29.44 4.36 -11.80
CA LEU A 320 -28.53 3.55 -11.00
C LEU A 320 -29.31 2.52 -10.16
N LEU A 321 -28.91 1.25 -10.27
CA LEU A 321 -29.45 0.17 -9.45
C LEU A 321 -28.56 -0.11 -8.23
N ALA A 322 -27.29 -0.43 -8.48
CA ALA A 322 -26.30 -0.75 -7.46
C ALA A 322 -24.87 -0.49 -7.96
N VAL A 323 -23.93 -0.33 -7.02
CA VAL A 323 -22.49 -0.20 -7.28
C VAL A 323 -21.73 -1.21 -6.42
N ILE A 324 -20.63 -1.77 -6.94
CA ILE A 324 -19.65 -2.52 -6.14
C ILE A 324 -18.46 -1.59 -5.90
N PRO A 325 -18.23 -1.10 -4.67
CA PRO A 325 -17.37 0.06 -4.43
C PRO A 325 -15.86 -0.24 -4.39
N GLY A 326 -15.46 -1.49 -4.13
CA GLY A 326 -14.06 -1.83 -3.84
C GLY A 326 -13.56 -3.11 -4.52
N GLY A 327 -13.93 -3.30 -5.79
CA GLY A 327 -13.71 -4.57 -6.50
C GLY A 327 -14.75 -5.63 -6.12
N SER A 328 -14.82 -6.71 -6.90
CA SER A 328 -15.79 -7.81 -6.72
C SER A 328 -15.80 -8.45 -5.33
N SER A 329 -14.71 -8.32 -4.57
CA SER A 329 -14.59 -8.78 -3.18
C SER A 329 -15.49 -8.05 -2.18
N THR A 330 -16.05 -6.89 -2.56
CA THR A 330 -16.91 -6.09 -1.67
C THR A 330 -18.40 -6.30 -1.96
N PRO A 331 -19.28 -6.22 -0.94
CA PRO A 331 -20.73 -6.26 -1.16
C PRO A 331 -21.18 -5.12 -2.09
N LEU A 332 -22.22 -5.40 -2.88
CA LEU A 332 -22.90 -4.34 -3.63
C LEU A 332 -23.59 -3.37 -2.66
N ILE A 333 -23.67 -2.11 -3.05
CA ILE A 333 -24.43 -1.07 -2.37
C ILE A 333 -25.56 -0.58 -3.28
N PRO A 334 -26.81 -0.49 -2.77
CA PRO A 334 -27.94 0.02 -3.53
C PRO A 334 -27.86 1.54 -3.72
N LYS A 335 -28.57 2.08 -4.71
CA LYS A 335 -28.58 3.51 -5.07
C LYS A 335 -28.74 4.46 -3.87
N ASN A 336 -29.69 4.17 -2.98
CA ASN A 336 -29.98 5.02 -1.82
C ASN A 336 -28.78 5.21 -0.87
N VAL A 337 -27.90 4.20 -0.79
CA VAL A 337 -26.64 4.31 -0.03
C VAL A 337 -25.59 5.08 -0.86
N CYS A 338 -25.54 4.84 -2.18
CA CYS A 338 -24.64 5.53 -3.10
C CYS A 338 -24.82 7.06 -3.10
N ASP A 339 -26.02 7.56 -2.78
CA ASP A 339 -26.34 8.99 -2.74
C ASP A 339 -25.49 9.78 -1.72
N THR A 340 -25.06 9.15 -0.63
CA THR A 340 -24.39 9.84 0.49
C THR A 340 -23.06 9.23 0.90
N VAL A 341 -22.75 8.02 0.41
CA VAL A 341 -21.54 7.30 0.82
C VAL A 341 -20.27 7.99 0.34
N LEU A 342 -19.27 8.00 1.22
CA LEU A 342 -17.93 8.49 0.90
C LEU A 342 -17.06 7.35 0.40
N MET A 343 -16.23 7.63 -0.59
CA MET A 343 -15.27 6.69 -1.16
C MET A 343 -14.03 6.59 -0.27
N ASP A 344 -14.21 6.02 0.92
CA ASP A 344 -13.15 5.68 1.85
C ASP A 344 -13.41 4.38 2.62
N PHE A 345 -12.37 3.85 3.26
CA PHE A 345 -12.44 2.51 3.88
C PHE A 345 -13.48 2.44 5.00
N ASP A 346 -13.55 3.45 5.86
CA ASP A 346 -14.40 3.38 7.05
C ASP A 346 -15.88 3.67 6.73
N SER A 347 -16.17 4.51 5.72
CA SER A 347 -17.53 4.75 5.25
C SER A 347 -18.09 3.53 4.53
N LEU A 348 -17.28 2.84 3.71
CA LEU A 348 -17.70 1.66 2.95
C LEU A 348 -17.74 0.37 3.78
N ALA A 349 -17.11 0.35 4.96
CA ALA A 349 -17.17 -0.79 5.88
C ALA A 349 -18.47 -0.84 6.70
N GLN A 350 -19.26 0.24 6.71
CA GLN A 350 -20.53 0.25 7.44
C GLN A 350 -21.56 -0.61 6.69
N PRO A 351 -22.37 -1.40 7.42
CA PRO A 351 -23.46 -2.14 6.79
C PRO A 351 -24.44 -1.15 6.13
N PRO A 352 -25.01 -1.51 4.97
CA PRO A 352 -25.96 -0.67 4.25
C PRO A 352 -27.26 -0.39 5.02
#